data_AF-A0A150NWP5-F1
#
_entry.id   AF-A0A150NWP5-F1
#
_cell.length_a   1.000
_cell.length_b   1.000
_cell.length_c   1.000
_cell.angle_alpha   90.00
_cell.angle_beta   90.00
_cell.angle_gamma   90.00
#
_symmetry.space_group_name_H-M   'P 1'
#
loop_
_entity.id
_entity.type
_entity.pdbx_description
1 polymer ?
#
loop_
_entity_poly.entity_id
_entity_poly.type
_entity_poly.pdbx_seq_one_letter_code
_entity_poly.pdbx_strand_id
1 'polypeptide(L)'
;MNIFRTKDVSLGRTEMHRHLKVWDLILLGIGAMVGTGIFTITGTAAATLAGPSLVVSIVISALCVSLSALFFAEFASRVPATGGAYSYLYAIFG
;
A
#
# COMPACT_ATOMS: atom_id res chain seq x y z
N MET A 1 25.98 11.11 18.18
CA MET A 1 24.73 10.39 18.49
C MET A 1 24.22 9.80 17.19
N ASN A 2 24.43 8.51 16.94
CA ASN A 2 23.89 7.84 15.74
C ASN A 2 22.38 7.68 15.93
N ILE A 3 21.61 8.63 15.40
CA ILE A 3 20.14 8.69 15.51
C ILE A 3 19.49 7.62 14.62
N PHE A 4 20.13 7.28 13.50
CA PHE A 4 19.62 6.30 12.53
C PHE A 4 20.15 4.92 12.89
N ARG A 5 19.25 4.04 13.36
CA ARG A 5 19.61 2.68 13.81
C ARG A 5 18.91 1.70 12.88
N THR A 6 19.43 1.57 11.67
CA THR A 6 18.86 0.68 10.65
C THR A 6 18.75 -0.76 11.14
N LYS A 7 17.60 -1.40 10.91
CA LYS A 7 17.40 -2.83 11.20
C LYS A 7 17.78 -3.63 9.98
N ASP A 8 18.53 -4.70 10.21
CA ASP A 8 18.64 -5.75 9.21
C ASP A 8 17.27 -6.44 9.06
N VAL A 9 16.66 -6.29 7.90
CA VAL A 9 15.33 -6.82 7.61
C VAL A 9 15.43 -8.22 6.99
N SER A 10 16.35 -9.05 7.49
CA SER A 10 16.37 -10.47 7.15
C SER A 10 15.07 -11.14 7.60
N LEU A 11 14.58 -12.09 6.80
CA LEU A 11 13.41 -12.90 7.11
C LEU A 11 13.61 -13.61 8.46
N GLY A 12 12.89 -13.15 9.47
CA GLY A 12 12.76 -13.87 10.74
C GLY A 12 12.24 -15.28 10.45
N ARG A 13 12.84 -16.29 11.07
CA ARG A 13 12.44 -17.69 10.89
C ARG A 13 10.97 -17.82 11.33
N THR A 14 10.07 -18.03 10.37
CA THR A 14 8.64 -18.25 10.63
C THR A 14 8.31 -19.72 10.46
N GLU A 15 7.43 -20.25 11.29
CA GLU A 15 6.88 -21.61 11.16
C GLU A 15 5.82 -21.70 10.05
N MET A 16 5.45 -20.57 9.44
CA MET A 16 4.45 -20.55 8.36
C MET A 16 4.98 -21.13 7.04
N HIS A 17 4.20 -22.04 6.47
CA HIS A 17 4.44 -22.57 5.12
C HIS A 17 4.07 -21.54 4.04
N ARG A 18 4.97 -21.33 3.07
CA ARG A 18 4.74 -20.41 1.95
C ARG A 18 3.82 -21.04 0.91
N HIS A 19 2.51 -20.80 1.03
CA HIS A 19 1.48 -21.36 0.13
C HIS A 19 0.82 -20.32 -0.79
N LEU A 20 0.93 -19.03 -0.47
CA LEU A 20 0.29 -17.96 -1.24
C LEU A 20 0.91 -17.80 -2.63
N LYS A 21 0.07 -17.89 -3.65
CA LYS A 21 0.43 -17.64 -5.06
C LYS A 21 0.09 -16.20 -5.44
N VAL A 22 0.51 -15.81 -6.64
CA VAL A 22 0.29 -14.46 -7.19
C VAL A 22 -1.19 -14.06 -7.15
N TRP A 23 -2.09 -14.99 -7.55
CA TRP A 23 -3.54 -14.74 -7.52
C TRP A 23 -4.08 -14.50 -6.11
N ASP A 24 -3.62 -15.26 -5.13
CA ASP A 24 -4.04 -15.08 -3.74
C ASP A 24 -3.61 -13.71 -3.22
N LEU A 25 -2.42 -13.26 -3.60
CA LEU A 25 -1.90 -11.93 -3.22
C LEU A 25 -2.65 -10.78 -3.92
N ILE A 26 -3.04 -10.96 -5.18
CA ILE A 26 -3.86 -9.97 -5.91
C ILE A 26 -5.24 -9.84 -5.24
N LEU A 27 -5.90 -10.97 -4.95
CA LEU A 27 -7.20 -10.98 -4.28
C LEU A 27 -7.12 -10.39 -2.87
N LEU A 28 -6.05 -10.70 -2.14
CA LEU A 28 -5.77 -10.09 -0.83
C LEU A 28 -5.67 -8.56 -0.95
N GLY A 29 -4.95 -8.06 -1.97
CA GLY A 29 -4.82 -6.62 -2.23
C GLY A 29 -6.16 -5.95 -2.54
N ILE A 30 -6.95 -6.53 -3.43
CA ILE A 30 -8.28 -6.01 -3.79
C ILE A 30 -9.20 -5.99 -2.56
N GLY A 31 -9.22 -7.08 -1.79
CA GLY A 31 -10.02 -7.19 -0.57
C GLY A 31 -9.61 -6.18 0.51
N ALA A 32 -8.34 -5.82 0.59
CA ALA A 32 -7.85 -4.80 1.52
C ALA A 32 -8.16 -3.36 1.05
N MET A 33 -8.26 -3.12 -0.25
CA MET A 33 -8.51 -1.78 -0.82
C MET A 33 -10.01 -1.41 -0.86
N VAL A 34 -10.88 -2.37 -1.15
CA VAL A 34 -12.33 -2.12 -1.26
C VAL A 34 -12.95 -2.08 0.13
N GLY A 35 -13.37 -0.90 0.57
CA GLY A 35 -14.00 -0.69 1.88
C GLY A 35 -15.03 0.42 1.89
N THR A 36 -15.28 1.00 3.06
CA THR A 36 -16.31 2.04 3.27
C THR A 36 -16.10 3.31 2.45
N GLY A 37 -14.86 3.59 2.02
CA GLY A 37 -14.52 4.79 1.26
C GLY A 37 -15.35 4.97 -0.02
N ILE A 38 -15.43 3.93 -0.86
CA ILE A 38 -16.15 4.02 -2.15
C ILE A 38 -17.68 4.11 -1.96
N PHE A 39 -18.21 3.53 -0.87
CA PHE A 39 -19.65 3.49 -0.63
C PHE A 39 -20.17 4.74 0.08
N THR A 40 -19.39 5.31 1.00
CA THR A 40 -19.84 6.43 1.83
C THR A 40 -19.20 7.75 1.43
N ILE A 41 -17.87 7.79 1.24
CA ILE A 41 -17.13 9.04 1.00
C ILE A 41 -17.39 9.55 -0.42
N THR A 42 -17.56 8.67 -1.39
CA THR A 42 -17.89 9.06 -2.77
C THR A 42 -19.21 9.85 -2.85
N GLY A 43 -20.23 9.44 -2.09
CA GLY A 43 -21.51 10.14 -2.05
C GLY A 43 -21.43 11.51 -1.38
N THR A 44 -20.75 11.60 -0.23
CA THR A 44 -20.56 12.89 0.45
C THR A 44 -19.67 13.83 -0.36
N ALA A 45 -18.61 13.32 -0.98
CA ALA A 45 -17.74 14.10 -1.85
C ALA A 45 -18.42 14.57 -3.14
N ALA A 46 -19.32 13.77 -3.71
CA ALA A 46 -20.17 14.21 -4.81
C ALA A 46 -21.07 15.38 -4.36
N ALA A 47 -21.71 15.27 -3.20
CA ALA A 47 -22.67 16.27 -2.75
C ALA A 47 -22.03 17.60 -2.31
N THR A 48 -20.85 17.56 -1.67
CA THR A 48 -20.29 18.75 -1.00
C THR A 48 -19.04 19.33 -1.66
N LEU A 49 -18.31 18.54 -2.46
CA LEU A 49 -16.99 18.93 -2.96
C LEU A 49 -16.97 19.07 -4.49
N ALA A 50 -17.26 17.99 -5.23
CA ALA A 50 -16.98 17.92 -6.66
C ALA A 50 -18.23 17.87 -7.56
N GLY A 51 -19.39 17.47 -7.05
CA GLY A 51 -20.59 17.29 -7.89
C GLY A 51 -20.35 16.27 -9.01
N PRO A 52 -20.88 16.52 -10.22
CA PRO A 52 -20.66 15.66 -11.38
C PRO A 52 -19.18 15.48 -11.77
N SER A 53 -18.31 16.42 -11.38
CA SER A 53 -16.88 16.38 -11.71
C SER A 53 -16.06 15.40 -10.86
N LEU A 54 -16.70 14.70 -9.91
CA LEU A 54 -16.06 13.69 -9.05
C LEU A 54 -15.28 12.63 -9.85
N VAL A 55 -15.78 12.24 -11.01
CA VAL A 55 -15.12 11.27 -11.90
C VAL A 55 -13.71 11.76 -12.29
N VAL A 56 -13.57 13.06 -12.59
CA VAL A 56 -12.26 13.66 -12.93
C VAL A 56 -11.32 13.59 -11.73
N SER A 57 -11.82 13.90 -10.53
CA SER A 57 -11.03 13.78 -9.30
C SER A 57 -10.56 12.34 -9.05
N ILE A 58 -11.44 11.35 -9.26
CA ILE A 58 -11.08 9.93 -9.11
C ILE A 58 -10.01 9.51 -10.12
N VAL A 59 -10.08 9.97 -11.37
CA VAL A 59 -9.06 9.67 -12.39
C VAL A 59 -7.69 10.23 -11.99
N ILE A 60 -7.65 11.48 -11.49
CA ILE A 60 -6.40 12.10 -11.02
C ILE A 60 -5.86 11.33 -9.80
N SER A 61 -6.72 10.98 -8.83
CA SER A 61 -6.31 10.17 -7.68
C SER A 61 -5.78 8.80 -8.10
N ALA A 62 -6.40 8.14 -9.08
CA ALA A 62 -5.94 6.84 -9.58
C ALA A 62 -4.53 6.92 -10.18
N LEU A 63 -4.21 7.99 -10.91
CA LEU A 63 -2.85 8.21 -11.41
C LEU A 63 -1.83 8.37 -10.28
N CYS A 64 -2.13 9.19 -9.26
CA CYS A 64 -1.25 9.38 -8.11
C CYS A 64 -1.03 8.08 -7.30
N VAL A 65 -2.09 7.30 -7.11
CA VAL A 65 -2.02 6.00 -6.41
C VAL A 65 -1.23 4.98 -7.23
N SER A 66 -1.38 4.97 -8.56
CA SER A 66 -0.61 4.06 -9.43
C SER A 66 0.89 4.31 -9.33
N LEU A 67 1.31 5.58 -9.34
CA LEU A 67 2.72 5.95 -9.13
C LEU A 67 3.20 5.48 -7.75
N SER A 68 2.42 5.74 -6.70
CA SER A 68 2.73 5.27 -5.34
C SER A 68 2.87 3.74 -5.28
N ALA A 69 1.98 3.01 -5.94
CA ALA A 69 1.99 1.55 -5.98
C ALA A 69 3.25 0.99 -6.67
N LEU A 70 3.76 1.66 -7.71
CA LEU A 70 5.01 1.25 -8.38
C LEU A 70 6.22 1.37 -7.45
N PHE A 71 6.34 2.48 -6.70
CA PHE A 71 7.41 2.63 -5.71
C PHE A 71 7.32 1.57 -4.60
N PHE A 72 6.10 1.27 -4.11
CA PHE A 72 5.91 0.20 -3.13
C PHE A 72 6.21 -1.19 -3.70
N ALA A 73 5.91 -1.45 -4.98
CA ALA A 73 6.27 -2.69 -5.65
C ALA A 73 7.78 -2.87 -5.75
N GLU A 74 8.52 -1.79 -6.05
CA GLU A 74 9.99 -1.79 -6.05
C GLU A 74 10.54 -2.11 -4.66
N PHE A 75 10.01 -1.47 -3.60
CA PHE A 75 10.42 -1.77 -2.23
C PHE A 75 10.10 -3.20 -1.81
N ALA A 76 8.92 -3.71 -2.13
CA ALA A 76 8.55 -5.09 -1.82
C ALA A 76 9.44 -6.11 -2.54
N SER A 77 9.94 -5.79 -3.74
CA SER A 77 10.86 -6.65 -4.50
C SER A 77 12.29 -6.64 -3.93
N ARG A 78 12.76 -5.51 -3.39
CA ARG A 78 14.13 -5.36 -2.85
C ARG A 78 14.27 -5.72 -1.39
N VAL A 79 13.23 -5.51 -0.60
CA VAL A 79 13.21 -5.76 0.85
C VAL A 79 12.10 -6.78 1.13
N PRO A 80 12.37 -8.09 0.96
CA PRO A 80 11.38 -9.16 1.14
C PRO A 80 11.14 -9.42 2.63
N ALA A 81 10.57 -8.44 3.30
CA ALA A 81 10.27 -8.45 4.71
C ALA A 81 8.77 -8.63 4.95
N THR A 82 8.42 -9.37 6.00
CA THR A 82 7.06 -9.38 6.55
C THR A 82 6.84 -8.05 7.30
N GLY A 83 6.51 -6.99 6.57
CA GLY A 83 6.33 -5.64 7.10
C GLY A 83 5.77 -4.66 6.07
N GLY A 84 5.29 -3.51 6.56
CA GLY A 84 4.75 -2.43 5.73
C GLY A 84 5.70 -1.24 5.58
N ALA A 85 5.16 -0.07 5.26
CA ALA A 85 5.94 1.16 5.07
C ALA A 85 6.94 1.47 6.20
N TYR A 86 6.57 1.17 7.45
CA TYR A 86 7.45 1.35 8.61
C TYR A 86 8.73 0.53 8.51
N SER A 87 8.64 -0.74 8.08
CA SER A 87 9.80 -1.62 7.91
C SER A 87 10.71 -1.13 6.77
N TYR A 88 10.13 -0.61 5.68
CA TYR A 88 10.91 -0.04 4.59
C TYR A 88 11.65 1.23 5.02
N LEU A 89 10.98 2.11 5.75
CA LEU A 89 11.59 3.34 6.28
C LEU A 89 12.72 3.01 7.27
N TYR A 90 12.52 2.03 8.15
CA TYR A 90 13.54 1.61 9.11
C TYR A 90 14.72 0.86 8.46
N ALA A 91 14.52 0.26 7.29
CA ALA A 91 15.61 -0.35 6.51
C ALA A 91 16.51 0.72 5.86
N ILE A 92 15.92 1.82 5.40
CA ILE A 92 16.59 2.83 4.57
C ILE A 92 17.12 3.99 5.40
N PHE A 93 16.25 4.54 6.25
CA PHE A 93 16.57 5.70 7.08
C PHE A 93 17.02 5.27 8.48
N GLY A 94 16.42 4.23 9.05
CA GLY A 94 16.78 3.68 10.37
C GLY A 94 16.12 4.33 11.57
#